data_AF-A0A936JV61-F1
#
_entry.id   AF-A0A936JV61-F1
#
_cell.length_a   1.000
_cell.length_b   1.000
_cell.length_c   1.000
_cell.angle_alpha   90.00
_cell.angle_beta   90.00
_cell.angle_gamma   90.00
#
_symmetry.space_group_name_H-M   'P 1'
#
loop_
_entity.id
_entity.type
_entity.pdbx_description
1 polymer ?
#
loop_
_entity_poly.entity_id
_entity_poly.type
_entity_poly.pdbx_seq_one_letter_code
_entity_poly.pdbx_strand_id
1 'polypeptide(L)'
;MKSIVQAVINAVADEADVLLQGVSTAAEAKPLLMEWLADHHPELAMDGRLQVVQSVLALLREEEFFTGGDHQETMADVTEVGEPDE
;
A
#
# COMPACT_ATOMS: atom_id res chain seq x y z
N MET A 1 -10.89 8.21 21.18
CA MET A 1 -9.41 8.12 21.23
C MET A 1 -8.93 7.83 19.83
N LYS A 2 -8.20 8.74 19.18
CA LYS A 2 -7.52 8.40 17.93
C LYS A 2 -6.39 7.44 18.30
N SER A 3 -6.42 6.21 17.79
CA SER A 3 -5.40 5.20 18.06
C SER A 3 -4.03 5.72 17.61
N ILE A 4 -2.96 5.42 18.36
CA ILE A 4 -1.57 5.80 18.05
C ILE A 4 -1.22 5.44 16.60
N VAL A 5 -1.69 4.28 16.14
CA VAL A 5 -1.57 3.79 14.76
C VAL A 5 -2.12 4.79 13.73
N GLN A 6 -3.29 5.39 13.98
CA GLN A 6 -3.90 6.37 13.07
C GLN A 6 -3.08 7.66 12.98
N ALA A 7 -2.49 8.09 14.10
CA ALA A 7 -1.62 9.26 14.13
C ALA A 7 -0.34 9.01 13.32
N VAL A 8 0.24 7.80 13.44
CA VAL A 8 1.42 7.40 12.66
C VAL A 8 1.08 7.31 11.17
N ILE A 9 -0.07 6.72 10.80
CA ILE A 9 -0.50 6.64 9.39
C ILE A 9 -0.60 8.05 8.77
N ASN A 10 -1.23 8.99 9.47
CA ASN A 10 -1.36 10.35 8.96
C ASN A 10 -0.01 11.07 8.84
N ALA A 11 0.91 10.87 9.80
CA ALA A 11 2.25 11.46 9.74
C ALA A 11 3.06 10.90 8.56
N VAL A 12 3.00 9.59 8.35
CA VAL A 12 3.67 8.94 7.22
C VAL A 12 3.07 9.39 5.88
N ALA A 13 1.74 9.55 5.80
CA ALA A 13 1.07 10.04 4.59
C ALA A 13 1.45 11.49 4.27
N ASP A 14 1.59 12.35 5.28
CA ASP A 14 2.03 13.75 5.11
C ASP A 14 3.49 13.82 4.61
N GLU A 15 4.37 12.96 5.12
CA GLU A 15 5.76 12.86 4.64
C GLU A 15 5.93 12.00 3.37
N ALA A 16 4.88 11.31 2.91
CA ALA A 16 4.96 10.37 1.80
C ALA A 16 5.46 11.03 0.51
N ASP A 17 5.08 12.28 0.25
CA ASP A 17 5.53 13.05 -0.93
C ASP A 17 7.06 13.19 -0.98
N VAL A 18 7.69 13.43 0.17
CA VAL A 18 9.15 13.58 0.30
C VAL A 18 9.83 12.22 0.39
N LEU A 19 9.27 11.31 1.18
CA LEU A 19 9.82 9.97 1.44
C LEU A 19 9.78 9.08 0.19
N LEU A 20 8.72 9.18 -0.59
CA LEU A 20 8.48 8.39 -1.80
C LEU A 20 8.80 9.19 -3.08
N GLN A 21 9.59 10.26 -2.97
CA GLN A 21 9.98 11.05 -4.12
C GLN A 21 10.77 10.18 -5.12
N GLY A 22 10.21 10.00 -6.32
CA GLY A 22 10.79 9.16 -7.38
C GLY A 22 10.39 7.67 -7.29
N VAL A 23 9.58 7.28 -6.31
CA VAL A 23 8.99 5.96 -6.20
C VAL A 23 7.72 5.91 -7.04
N SER A 24 7.62 4.91 -7.93
CA SER A 24 6.47 4.79 -8.83
C SER A 24 5.54 3.62 -8.48
N THR A 25 5.98 2.73 -7.59
CA THR A 25 5.25 1.49 -7.26
C THR A 25 5.17 1.23 -5.76
N ALA A 26 4.10 0.56 -5.33
CA ALA A 26 3.92 0.13 -3.95
C ALA A 26 5.02 -0.84 -3.48
N ALA A 27 5.57 -1.64 -4.40
CA ALA A 27 6.66 -2.57 -4.12
C ALA A 27 7.96 -1.84 -3.73
N GLU A 28 8.25 -0.71 -4.35
CA GLU A 28 9.37 0.16 -4.03
C GLU A 28 9.12 0.99 -2.76
N ALA A 29 7.87 1.43 -2.53
CA ALA A 29 7.50 2.19 -1.35
C ALA A 29 7.60 1.37 -0.05
N LYS A 30 7.21 0.08 -0.09
CA LYS A 30 7.17 -0.81 1.08
C LYS A 30 8.48 -0.85 1.89
N PRO A 31 9.66 -1.14 1.32
CA PRO A 31 10.91 -1.17 2.08
C PRO A 31 11.30 0.20 2.67
N LEU A 32 11.03 1.30 1.95
CA LEU A 32 11.30 2.66 2.42
C LEU A 32 10.44 3.03 3.63
N LEU A 33 9.14 2.75 3.56
CA LEU A 33 8.21 2.95 4.68
C LEU A 33 8.60 2.11 5.90
N MET A 34 9.07 0.87 5.67
CA MET A 34 9.49 -0.03 6.73
C MET A 34 10.78 0.44 7.43
N GLU A 35 11.73 0.98 6.68
CA GLU A 35 12.95 1.60 7.20
C GLU A 35 12.65 2.87 7.98
N TRP A 36 11.83 3.77 7.41
CA TRP A 36 11.42 5.00 8.08
C TRP A 36 10.70 4.72 9.41
N LEU A 37 9.79 3.75 9.43
CA LEU A 37 9.11 3.33 10.67
C LEU A 37 10.06 2.70 11.69
N ALA A 38 11.12 2.04 11.24
CA ALA A 38 12.11 1.47 12.15
C ALA A 38 12.96 2.55 12.83
N ASP A 39 13.24 3.64 12.12
CA ASP A 39 14.04 4.77 12.62
C ASP A 39 13.21 5.73 13.48
N HIS A 40 12.03 6.15 12.99
CA HIS A 40 11.18 7.15 13.64
C HIS A 40 10.25 6.56 14.71
N HIS A 41 9.89 5.28 14.60
CA HIS A 41 9.00 4.60 15.54
C HIS A 41 9.59 3.26 16.03
N PRO A 42 10.77 3.29 16.68
CA PRO A 42 11.41 2.07 17.17
C PRO A 42 10.58 1.33 18.22
N GLU A 43 9.66 2.05 18.89
CA GLU A 43 8.70 1.50 19.85
C GLU A 43 7.63 0.59 19.23
N LEU A 44 7.41 0.67 17.91
CA LEU A 44 6.49 -0.22 17.20
C LEU A 44 7.14 -1.60 17.05
N ALA A 45 6.41 -2.64 17.46
CA ALA A 45 6.73 -4.02 17.12
C ALA A 45 6.61 -4.27 15.61
N MET A 46 7.26 -5.32 15.11
CA MET A 46 7.26 -5.67 13.68
C MET A 46 5.84 -5.77 13.09
N ASP A 47 4.92 -6.43 13.79
CA ASP A 47 3.50 -6.52 13.40
C ASP A 47 2.83 -5.14 13.28
N GLY A 48 3.13 -4.23 14.22
CA GLY A 48 2.60 -2.86 14.20
C GLY A 48 3.14 -2.07 13.01
N ARG A 49 4.43 -2.21 12.70
CA ARG A 49 5.04 -1.58 11.51
C ARG A 49 4.41 -2.10 10.23
N LEU A 50 4.24 -3.42 10.10
CA LEU A 50 3.57 -4.03 8.96
C LEU A 50 2.15 -3.50 8.78
N GLN A 51 1.38 -3.38 9.86
CA GLN A 51 0.04 -2.82 9.81
C GLN A 51 0.03 -1.38 9.31
N VAL A 52 0.92 -0.53 9.82
CA VAL A 52 1.04 0.87 9.37
C VAL A 52 1.41 0.93 7.88
N VAL A 53 2.42 0.17 7.45
CA VAL A 53 2.84 0.12 6.03
C VAL A 53 1.67 -0.29 5.13
N GLN A 54 0.93 -1.34 5.49
CA GLN A 54 -0.23 -1.79 4.71
C GLN A 54 -1.31 -0.71 4.63
N SER A 55 -1.61 -0.03 5.75
CA SER A 55 -2.60 1.06 5.76
C SER A 55 -2.16 2.26 4.93
N VAL A 56 -0.88 2.65 4.98
CA VAL A 56 -0.34 3.75 4.17
C VAL A 56 -0.37 3.38 2.69
N LEU A 57 0.05 2.18 2.31
CA LEU A 57 0.01 1.74 0.91
C LEU A 57 -1.42 1.67 0.37
N ALA A 58 -2.39 1.28 1.20
CA ALA A 58 -3.81 1.31 0.83
C ALA A 58 -4.28 2.75 0.59
N LEU A 59 -3.94 3.68 1.48
CA LEU A 59 -4.27 5.10 1.34
C LEU A 59 -3.70 5.69 0.04
N LEU A 60 -2.39 5.49 -0.19
CA LEU A 60 -1.70 5.98 -1.39
C LEU A 60 -2.30 5.39 -2.69
N ARG A 61 -2.82 4.15 -2.63
CA ARG A 61 -3.52 3.54 -3.76
C ARG A 61 -4.89 4.17 -4.00
N GLU A 62 -5.64 4.48 -2.94
CA GLU A 62 -6.91 5.21 -3.04
C GLU A 62 -6.72 6.64 -3.58
N GLU A 63 -5.57 7.26 -3.28
CA GLU A 63 -5.18 8.59 -3.76
C GLU A 63 -4.55 8.57 -5.16
N GLU A 64 -4.51 7.42 -5.83
CA GLU A 64 -3.88 7.23 -7.16
C GLU A 64 -2.41 7.70 -7.20
N PHE A 65 -1.72 7.72 -6.05
CA PHE A 65 -0.32 8.16 -5.92
C PHE A 65 0.60 7.38 -6.87
N PHE A 66 0.36 6.08 -7.00
CA PHE A 66 1.11 5.22 -7.92
C PHE A 66 0.44 5.20 -9.31
N THR A 67 0.89 6.05 -10.22
CA THR A 67 0.48 6.07 -11.66
C THR A 67 1.10 4.91 -12.47
N GLY A 68 1.30 3.76 -11.84
CA GLY A 68 2.08 2.64 -12.35
C GLY A 68 1.48 1.29 -11.99
N GLY A 69 0.20 1.08 -12.34
CA GLY A 69 -0.37 -0.24 -12.61
C GLY A 69 -0.27 -1.30 -11.52
N ASP A 70 -1.13 -1.20 -10.49
CA ASP A 70 -1.70 -2.39 -9.84
C ASP A 70 -3.16 -2.52 -10.32
N HIS A 71 -3.34 -2.57 -11.64
CA HIS A 71 -4.61 -2.89 -12.30
C HIS A 71 -4.52 -4.29 -12.90
N GLN A 72 -4.40 -5.29 -12.03
CA GLN A 72 -4.70 -6.70 -12.30
C GLN A 72 -5.18 -7.21 -10.96
N GLU A 73 -6.49 -7.33 -10.70
CA GLU A 73 -7.34 -8.38 -11.25
C GLU A 73 -8.78 -7.88 -11.56
N THR A 74 -8.99 -7.36 -12.75
CA THR A 74 -10.28 -7.53 -13.44
C THR A 74 -10.01 -8.33 -14.70
N MET A 75 -10.29 -9.64 -14.67
CA MET A 75 -10.69 -10.46 -15.83
C MET A 75 -10.84 -11.94 -15.42
N ALA A 76 -12.05 -12.31 -15.04
CA ALA A 76 -12.61 -13.61 -15.39
C ALA A 76 -14.02 -13.37 -15.95
N ASP A 77 -14.10 -12.50 -16.96
CA ASP A 77 -15.15 -12.59 -17.97
C ASP A 77 -14.77 -13.79 -18.84
N VAL A 78 -15.42 -14.92 -18.60
CA VAL A 78 -15.39 -16.07 -19.50
C VAL A 78 -16.79 -16.19 -20.09
N THR A 79 -17.09 -15.29 -21.03
CA THR A 79 -18.25 -15.44 -21.89
C THR A 79 -17.91 -16.41 -23.03
N GLU A 80 -18.74 -17.45 -23.17
CA GLU A 80 -19.04 -18.20 -24.41
C GLU A 80 -17.94 -19.05 -25.08
N VAL A 81 -18.08 -20.38 -25.00
CA VAL A 81 -18.19 -21.25 -26.19
C VAL A 81 -19.11 -22.43 -25.83
N GLY A 82 -20.22 -22.57 -26.56
CA GLY A 82 -21.15 -23.70 -26.45
C GLY A 82 -20.69 -24.97 -27.16
N GLU A 83 -21.17 -26.11 -26.61
CA GLU A 83 -21.60 -27.38 -27.24
C GLU A 83 -20.58 -28.18 -28.12
N PRO A 84 -20.67 -29.52 -28.28
CA PRO A 84 -21.83 -30.39 -28.09
C PRO A 84 -21.59 -31.76 -27.39
N ASP A 85 -22.73 -32.42 -27.19
CA ASP A 85 -23.01 -33.83 -26.87
C ASP A 85 -22.14 -34.87 -27.62
N GLU A 86 -21.64 -35.89 -26.91
CA GLU A 86 -21.36 -37.23 -27.45
C GLU A 86 -21.45 -38.32 -26.35
#